data_AF-A0A916EZK7-F1
#
_entry.id   AF-A0A916EZK7-F1
#
_cell.length_a   1.000
_cell.length_b   1.000
_cell.length_c   1.000
_cell.angle_alpha   90.00
_cell.angle_beta   90.00
_cell.angle_gamma   90.00
#
_symmetry.space_group_name_H-M   'P 1'
#
loop_
_entity.id
_entity.type
_entity.pdbx_description
1 polymer ?
#
loop_
_entity_poly.entity_id
_entity_poly.type
_entity_poly.pdbx_seq_one_letter_code
_entity_poly.pdbx_strand_id
1 'polypeptide(L)'
;MKRNICWIVLLLVLAGCSSPPPIPYEAPTLSFTLNLPDYADESVKNSELQDALVQRGLVLDRFGRIVPLDEGSCLYPIATRTALLKELEQYQSSSFGYTLVSLKKQGDDYFFFPNDSRSQTLESLTLSFDSVLFDLTSIDKGTLVRDWTTHFAYLDQTLLVTGEQHKLLKKKHLSFALRNILIVTGQRASTVGELSMQFVDAIDTTRFLVLTHGDVLRSCQALTQGTMISTPTEPYSRESIKSQVKLVSLLPADADFNQLKQQQSLLSTGRYLTYRGDIATLIDRCSAGQGQSNQALCHSKADDSSARKKKVIVFGGKHGA
;
A
#
# COMPACT_ATOMS: atom_id res chain seq x y z
N MET A 1 -37.13 -62.27 -44.45
CA MET A 1 -35.84 -61.64 -44.08
C MET A 1 -35.92 -60.23 -43.46
N LYS A 2 -37.07 -59.51 -43.48
CA LYS A 2 -37.15 -58.13 -42.92
C LYS A 2 -37.36 -58.02 -41.39
N ARG A 3 -37.73 -59.11 -40.69
CA ARG A 3 -38.08 -59.07 -39.25
C ARG A 3 -36.87 -59.14 -38.31
N ASN A 4 -35.73 -59.65 -38.78
CA ASN A 4 -34.53 -59.82 -37.95
C ASN A 4 -33.63 -58.57 -37.93
N ILE A 5 -33.78 -57.67 -38.91
CA ILE A 5 -33.02 -56.41 -38.97
C ILE A 5 -33.54 -55.42 -37.91
N CYS A 6 -34.85 -55.46 -37.61
CA CYS A 6 -35.46 -54.53 -36.65
C CYS A 6 -34.99 -54.77 -35.21
N TRP A 7 -34.69 -56.02 -34.84
CA TRP A 7 -34.21 -56.36 -33.50
C TRP A 7 -32.74 -56.01 -33.27
N ILE A 8 -31.91 -56.13 -34.32
CA ILE A 8 -30.48 -55.78 -34.24
C ILE A 8 -30.30 -54.28 -34.12
N VAL A 9 -31.10 -53.48 -34.84
CA VAL A 9 -31.06 -52.01 -34.73
C VAL A 9 -31.56 -51.54 -33.36
N LEU A 10 -32.59 -52.17 -32.78
CA LEU A 10 -33.08 -51.83 -31.44
C LEU A 10 -32.05 -52.12 -30.34
N LEU A 11 -31.31 -53.23 -30.45
CA LEU A 11 -30.24 -53.59 -29.51
C LEU A 11 -29.02 -52.66 -29.61
N LEU A 12 -28.70 -52.15 -30.81
CA LEU A 12 -27.60 -51.19 -31.01
C LEU A 12 -27.92 -49.78 -30.46
N VAL A 13 -29.19 -49.35 -30.46
CA VAL A 13 -29.59 -48.04 -29.90
C VAL A 13 -29.60 -48.05 -28.36
N LEU A 14 -29.88 -49.20 -27.74
CA LEU A 14 -29.86 -49.34 -26.27
C LEU A 14 -28.45 -49.44 -25.67
N ALA A 15 -27.44 -49.81 -26.47
CA ALA A 15 -26.05 -49.89 -26.02
C ALA A 15 -25.31 -48.52 -26.07
N GLY A 16 -25.94 -47.45 -26.58
CA GLY A 16 -25.33 -46.13 -26.75
C GLY A 16 -25.40 -45.19 -25.55
N CYS A 17 -26.03 -45.59 -24.44
CA CYS A 17 -26.25 -44.74 -23.26
C CYS A 17 -25.55 -45.29 -22.00
N SER A 18 -24.22 -45.40 -22.02
CA SER A 18 -23.46 -45.48 -20.78
C SER A 18 -22.10 -44.79 -20.94
N SER A 19 -22.13 -43.50 -21.28
CA SER A 19 -21.02 -42.66 -20.84
C SER A 19 -21.18 -42.49 -19.33
N PRO A 20 -20.19 -42.85 -18.50
CA PRO A 20 -20.21 -42.41 -17.12
C PRO A 20 -20.39 -40.88 -17.10
N PRO A 21 -21.13 -40.33 -16.10
CA PRO A 21 -21.25 -38.89 -15.97
C PRO A 21 -19.85 -38.29 -15.91
N PRO A 22 -19.62 -37.12 -16.53
CA PRO A 22 -18.32 -36.46 -16.45
C PRO A 22 -17.98 -36.31 -14.97
N ILE A 23 -16.83 -36.86 -14.57
CA ILE A 23 -16.32 -36.69 -13.22
C ILE A 23 -16.20 -35.17 -13.03
N PRO A 24 -16.88 -34.56 -12.04
CA PRO A 24 -16.76 -33.14 -11.82
C PRO A 24 -15.29 -32.84 -11.62
N TYR A 25 -14.77 -31.90 -12.41
CA TYR A 25 -13.42 -31.41 -12.24
C TYR A 25 -13.33 -30.77 -10.86
N GLU A 26 -12.74 -31.49 -9.90
CA GLU A 26 -12.26 -30.90 -8.67
C GLU A 26 -11.00 -30.13 -9.03
N ALA A 27 -11.13 -28.80 -9.16
CA ALA A 27 -9.97 -27.94 -9.32
C ALA A 27 -8.99 -28.27 -8.18
N PRO A 28 -7.71 -28.56 -8.48
CA PRO A 28 -6.74 -28.84 -7.44
C PRO A 28 -6.75 -27.67 -6.47
N THR A 29 -6.98 -27.97 -5.19
CA THR A 29 -6.88 -26.99 -4.11
C THR A 29 -5.41 -26.60 -4.02
N LEU A 30 -5.03 -25.57 -4.78
CA LEU A 30 -3.72 -24.95 -4.67
C LEU A 30 -3.70 -24.24 -3.31
N SER A 31 -3.16 -24.94 -2.32
CA SER A 31 -2.86 -24.37 -1.01
C SER A 31 -1.68 -23.41 -1.19
N PHE A 32 -1.97 -22.18 -1.60
CA PHE A 32 -0.98 -21.12 -1.54
C PHE A 32 -0.80 -20.74 -0.07
N THR A 33 0.34 -21.11 0.51
CA THR A 33 0.79 -20.50 1.76
C THR A 33 1.22 -19.09 1.40
N LEU A 34 0.32 -18.13 1.59
CA LEU A 34 0.66 -16.74 1.44
C LEU A 34 1.66 -16.39 2.55
N ASN A 35 2.91 -16.13 2.17
CA ASN A 35 3.88 -15.58 3.10
C ASN A 35 3.49 -14.13 3.34
N LEU A 36 2.87 -13.88 4.50
CA LEU A 36 2.67 -12.53 4.97
C LEU A 36 4.04 -11.89 5.20
N PRO A 37 4.15 -10.59 4.93
CA PRO A 37 5.41 -9.91 5.13
C PRO A 37 5.66 -9.63 6.62
N ASP A 38 6.92 -9.45 7.02
CA ASP A 38 7.35 -9.47 8.43
C ASP A 38 6.66 -8.44 9.36
N TYR A 39 6.03 -7.40 8.82
CA TYR A 39 5.30 -6.38 9.58
C TYR A 39 3.79 -6.64 9.69
N ALA A 40 3.29 -7.68 9.03
CA ALA A 40 1.90 -8.07 9.12
C ALA A 40 1.53 -8.48 10.55
N ASP A 41 0.27 -8.25 10.90
CA ASP A 41 -0.33 -8.83 12.09
C ASP A 41 -0.71 -10.29 11.82
N GLU A 42 0.07 -11.21 12.41
CA GLU A 42 -0.16 -12.65 12.34
C GLU A 42 -1.09 -13.17 13.45
N SER A 43 -1.72 -12.28 14.23
CA SER A 43 -2.60 -12.70 15.32
C SER A 43 -3.83 -13.42 14.79
N VAL A 44 -4.14 -14.58 15.41
CA VAL A 44 -5.32 -15.41 15.08
C VAL A 44 -6.63 -14.60 15.19
N LYS A 45 -6.67 -13.58 16.05
CA LYS A 45 -7.82 -12.69 16.21
C LYS A 45 -8.19 -11.97 14.92
N ASN A 46 -7.20 -11.60 14.12
CA ASN A 46 -7.38 -10.78 12.92
C ASN A 46 -7.24 -11.59 11.63
N SER A 47 -7.07 -12.91 11.67
CA SER A 47 -6.79 -13.75 10.50
C SER A 47 -7.84 -13.59 9.38
N GLU A 48 -9.14 -13.58 9.70
CA GLU A 48 -10.19 -13.41 8.69
C GLU A 48 -10.16 -12.01 8.05
N LEU A 49 -9.83 -10.98 8.83
CA LEU A 49 -9.68 -9.62 8.32
C LEU A 49 -8.42 -9.50 7.46
N GLN A 50 -7.33 -10.14 7.90
CA GLN A 50 -6.06 -10.22 7.22
C GLN A 50 -6.22 -10.89 5.85
N ASP A 51 -6.94 -12.01 5.77
CA ASP A 51 -7.26 -12.71 4.52
C ASP A 51 -8.09 -11.83 3.57
N ALA A 52 -9.10 -11.14 4.09
CA ALA A 52 -9.91 -10.22 3.29
C ALA A 52 -9.05 -9.06 2.74
N LEU A 53 -8.16 -8.50 3.54
CA LEU A 53 -7.25 -7.43 3.13
C LEU A 53 -6.26 -7.91 2.06
N VAL A 54 -5.69 -9.10 2.21
CA VAL A 54 -4.78 -9.70 1.23
C VAL A 54 -5.45 -9.80 -0.14
N GLN A 55 -6.71 -10.22 -0.19
CA GLN A 55 -7.47 -10.26 -1.45
C GLN A 55 -7.64 -8.88 -2.10
N ARG A 56 -7.51 -7.80 -1.33
CA ARG A 56 -7.49 -6.41 -1.84
C ARG A 56 -6.08 -5.91 -2.19
N GLY A 57 -5.03 -6.70 -1.99
CA GLY A 57 -3.64 -6.24 -2.10
C GLY A 57 -3.19 -5.38 -0.91
N LEU A 58 -3.80 -5.61 0.26
CA LEU A 58 -3.54 -4.89 1.51
C LEU A 58 -3.17 -5.85 2.64
N VAL A 59 -2.65 -5.31 3.73
CA VAL A 59 -2.31 -6.07 4.94
C VAL A 59 -2.62 -5.22 6.17
N LEU A 60 -3.05 -5.85 7.27
CA LEU A 60 -3.10 -5.20 8.57
C LEU A 60 -1.70 -5.33 9.19
N ASP A 61 -1.11 -4.23 9.59
CA ASP A 61 0.18 -4.25 10.29
C ASP A 61 0.00 -4.52 11.79
N ARG A 62 1.11 -4.81 12.47
CA ARG A 62 1.17 -5.04 13.94
C ARG A 62 0.65 -3.86 14.78
N PHE A 63 0.41 -2.70 14.18
CA PHE A 63 -0.12 -1.49 14.81
C PHE A 63 -1.61 -1.29 14.55
N GLY A 64 -2.25 -2.22 13.83
CA GLY A 64 -3.66 -2.15 13.48
C GLY A 64 -3.96 -1.16 12.36
N ARG A 65 -2.95 -0.78 11.57
CA ARG A 65 -3.11 0.07 10.38
C ARG A 65 -3.16 -0.81 9.14
N ILE A 66 -3.90 -0.35 8.14
CA ILE A 66 -3.95 -1.01 6.85
C ILE A 66 -2.93 -0.32 5.94
N VAL A 67 -2.04 -1.12 5.38
CA VAL A 67 -0.98 -0.71 4.45
C VAL A 67 -1.05 -1.59 3.20
N PRO A 68 -0.37 -1.25 2.09
CA PRO A 68 -0.32 -2.12 0.92
C PRO A 68 0.28 -3.50 1.28
N LEU A 69 0.07 -4.53 0.46
CA LEU A 69 0.64 -5.86 0.73
C LEU A 69 2.12 -5.94 0.32
N ASP A 70 2.46 -5.39 -0.84
CA ASP A 70 3.81 -5.43 -1.40
C ASP A 70 4.44 -4.04 -1.46
N GLU A 71 5.73 -3.91 -1.11
CA GLU A 71 6.49 -2.65 -1.17
C GLU A 71 6.43 -1.99 -2.55
N GLY A 72 6.42 -2.80 -3.61
CA GLY A 72 6.33 -2.36 -5.00
C GLY A 72 4.93 -1.89 -5.44
N SER A 73 3.92 -2.02 -4.59
CA SER A 73 2.55 -1.56 -4.90
C SER A 73 2.44 -0.04 -4.96
N CYS A 74 3.34 0.68 -4.30
CA CYS A 74 3.42 2.14 -4.44
C CYS A 74 4.33 2.53 -5.61
N LEU A 75 3.87 3.47 -6.44
CA LEU A 75 4.63 3.97 -7.59
C LEU A 75 6.01 4.52 -7.21
N TYR A 76 6.12 5.09 -6.01
CA TYR A 76 7.36 5.61 -5.45
C TYR A 76 7.52 5.14 -4.00
N PRO A 77 8.77 4.97 -3.53
CA PRO A 77 9.05 4.86 -2.10
C PRO A 77 8.42 6.01 -1.32
N ILE A 78 7.84 5.68 -0.16
CA ILE A 78 7.26 6.65 0.77
C ILE A 78 8.16 6.71 1.99
N ALA A 79 8.37 7.89 2.56
CA ALA A 79 8.95 7.98 3.88
C ALA A 79 8.02 8.70 4.85
N THR A 80 7.88 8.13 6.03
CA THR A 80 7.15 8.76 7.13
C THR A 80 8.11 9.58 7.96
N ARG A 81 7.82 10.87 8.14
CA ARG A 81 8.51 11.66 9.16
C ARG A 81 7.88 11.33 10.50
N THR A 82 8.69 10.78 11.42
CA THR A 82 8.26 10.58 12.79
C THR A 82 8.93 11.60 13.71
N ALA A 83 8.16 12.09 14.67
CA ALA A 83 8.65 12.86 15.79
C ALA A 83 8.59 12.03 17.08
N LEU A 84 8.48 10.69 17.02
CA LEU A 84 8.27 9.81 18.16
C LEU A 84 9.29 8.65 18.20
N LEU A 85 9.94 8.45 19.35
CA LEU A 85 10.92 7.36 19.54
C LEU A 85 10.22 6.00 19.52
N LYS A 86 9.09 5.92 20.22
CA LYS A 86 8.29 4.70 20.26
C LYS A 86 7.89 4.28 18.84
N GLU A 87 7.67 5.24 17.96
CA GLU A 87 7.44 4.99 16.54
C GLU A 87 8.71 4.44 15.87
N LEU A 88 9.89 5.02 16.07
CA LEU A 88 11.17 4.49 15.54
C LEU A 88 11.44 3.04 15.96
N GLU A 89 11.32 2.73 17.25
CA GLU A 89 11.46 1.37 17.79
C GLU A 89 10.43 0.39 17.19
N GLN A 90 9.27 0.90 16.80
CA GLN A 90 8.15 0.13 16.26
C GLN A 90 8.23 -0.01 14.72
N TYR A 91 8.82 0.94 14.00
CA TYR A 91 9.00 0.91 12.54
C TYR A 91 10.24 0.12 12.08
N GLN A 92 10.92 -0.59 12.99
CA GLN A 92 12.07 -1.47 12.68
C GLN A 92 11.79 -2.48 11.56
N SER A 93 10.51 -2.82 11.31
CA SER A 93 10.09 -3.72 10.24
C SER A 93 9.18 -3.09 9.19
N SER A 94 8.97 -1.76 9.15
CA SER A 94 8.06 -1.18 8.16
C SER A 94 8.67 -1.21 6.77
N SER A 95 8.28 -2.22 6.01
CA SER A 95 8.57 -2.40 4.58
C SER A 95 8.15 -1.24 3.69
N PHE A 96 7.18 -0.43 4.13
CA PHE A 96 6.65 0.67 3.32
C PHE A 96 7.49 1.92 3.45
N GLY A 97 8.72 1.75 2.94
CA GLY A 97 9.74 2.75 2.73
C GLY A 97 10.46 3.16 4.01
N TYR A 98 10.77 4.44 4.15
CA TYR A 98 11.77 4.88 5.12
C TYR A 98 11.19 5.68 6.28
N THR A 99 11.82 5.61 7.44
CA THR A 99 11.55 6.56 8.51
C THR A 99 12.55 7.72 8.40
N LEU A 100 12.05 8.93 8.12
CA LEU A 100 12.89 10.12 8.04
C LEU A 100 13.03 10.76 9.42
N VAL A 101 14.26 10.87 9.90
CA VAL A 101 14.61 11.48 11.20
C VAL A 101 15.43 12.73 10.96
N SER A 102 14.86 13.88 11.32
CA SER A 102 15.59 15.16 11.27
C SER A 102 16.43 15.34 12.53
N LEU A 103 17.73 15.53 12.35
CA LEU A 103 18.66 15.78 13.44
C LEU A 103 18.77 17.28 13.72
N LYS A 104 18.92 17.63 14.99
CA LYS A 104 19.20 18.98 15.45
C LYS A 104 20.48 18.95 16.29
N LYS A 105 21.38 19.89 16.03
CA LYS A 105 22.58 20.06 16.84
C LYS A 105 22.24 20.78 18.14
N GLN A 106 22.70 20.25 19.29
CA GLN A 106 22.60 20.91 20.59
C GLN A 106 23.92 20.75 21.34
N GLY A 107 24.63 21.86 21.54
CA GLY A 107 26.00 21.82 22.05
C GLY A 107 26.93 21.13 21.05
N ASP A 108 27.65 20.12 21.50
CA ASP A 108 28.61 19.36 20.68
C ASP A 108 28.02 18.10 20.04
N ASP A 109 26.78 17.72 20.38
CA ASP A 109 26.16 16.47 19.95
C ASP A 109 24.90 16.71 19.08
N TYR A 110 24.47 15.66 18.40
CA TYR A 110 23.28 15.62 17.55
C TYR A 110 22.18 14.84 18.22
N PHE A 111 21.02 15.48 18.29
CA PHE A 111 19.84 14.92 18.90
C PHE A 111 18.72 14.79 17.87
N PHE A 112 17.95 13.72 18.02
CA PHE A 112 16.58 13.72 17.53
C PHE A 112 15.65 14.04 18.69
N PHE A 113 14.53 14.68 18.37
CA PHE A 113 13.52 15.09 19.35
C PHE A 113 12.27 14.23 19.15
N PRO A 114 12.25 13.02 19.75
CA PRO A 114 11.10 12.11 19.72
C PRO A 114 9.89 12.59 20.49
N ASN A 115 9.89 13.84 20.96
CA ASN A 115 8.77 14.63 21.43
C ASN A 115 9.36 15.99 21.84
N ASP A 116 8.53 17.04 21.95
CA ASP A 116 8.95 18.39 22.40
C ASP A 116 9.60 18.43 23.80
N SER A 117 9.82 17.30 24.47
CA SER A 117 10.23 17.22 25.87
C SER A 117 11.30 16.17 26.22
N ARG A 118 11.74 15.28 25.30
CA ARG A 118 12.89 14.38 25.55
C ARG A 118 13.72 14.24 24.28
N SER A 119 15.01 14.55 24.37
CA SER A 119 15.99 14.34 23.31
C SER A 119 16.71 13.01 23.52
N GLN A 120 17.15 12.40 22.42
CA GLN A 120 18.06 11.25 22.44
C GLN A 120 19.24 11.49 21.51
N THR A 121 20.40 10.95 21.89
CA THR A 121 21.65 11.14 21.15
C THR A 121 21.70 10.24 19.93
N LEU A 122 22.47 10.67 18.93
CA LEU A 122 22.71 9.92 17.71
C LEU A 122 23.31 8.53 17.97
N GLU A 123 24.19 8.39 18.97
CA GLU A 123 24.80 7.11 19.35
C GLU A 123 23.79 6.09 19.89
N SER A 124 22.68 6.53 20.49
CA SER A 124 21.61 5.60 20.91
C SER A 124 20.75 5.09 19.74
N LEU A 125 20.80 5.76 18.58
CA LEU A 125 20.04 5.39 17.39
C LEU A 125 20.78 4.42 16.46
N THR A 126 22.11 4.37 16.53
CA THR A 126 22.93 3.61 15.56
C THR A 126 22.78 2.10 15.64
N LEU A 127 22.17 1.57 16.71
CA LEU A 127 22.22 0.15 17.03
C LEU A 127 21.11 -0.74 16.42
N SER A 128 20.09 -0.24 15.70
CA SER A 128 18.96 -1.12 15.33
C SER A 128 18.07 -0.78 14.11
N PHE A 129 18.47 0.07 13.13
CA PHE A 129 17.50 0.51 12.10
C PHE A 129 18.05 0.64 10.66
N ASP A 130 17.77 -0.36 9.81
CA ASP A 130 18.12 -0.34 8.37
C ASP A 130 17.18 0.55 7.52
N SER A 131 15.97 0.83 8.00
CA SER A 131 14.94 1.61 7.30
C SER A 131 14.94 3.10 7.67
N VAL A 132 15.93 3.59 8.41
CA VAL A 132 16.01 4.99 8.88
C VAL A 132 16.89 5.84 7.95
N LEU A 133 16.34 6.98 7.54
CA LEU A 133 17.04 8.05 6.82
C LEU A 133 17.31 9.20 7.78
N PHE A 134 18.58 9.57 7.98
CA PHE A 134 18.93 10.78 8.73
C PHE A 134 18.92 12.00 7.83
N ASP A 135 18.01 12.92 8.09
CA ASP A 135 17.89 14.18 7.38
C ASP A 135 18.86 15.22 7.92
N LEU A 136 19.97 15.41 7.20
CA LEU A 136 21.01 16.39 7.50
C LEU A 136 20.85 17.68 6.67
N THR A 137 19.78 17.79 5.87
CA THR A 137 19.62 18.91 4.92
C THR A 137 19.49 20.28 5.60
N SER A 138 19.07 20.29 6.87
CA SER A 138 18.95 21.52 7.69
C SER A 138 20.25 21.94 8.39
N ILE A 139 21.27 21.08 8.43
CA ILE A 139 22.55 21.37 9.10
C ILE A 139 23.39 22.28 8.20
N ASP A 140 23.92 23.37 8.76
CA ASP A 140 24.83 24.25 8.01
C ASP A 140 26.02 23.46 7.44
N LYS A 141 26.38 23.76 6.18
CA LYS A 141 27.45 23.05 5.45
C LYS A 141 28.81 23.10 6.13
N GLY A 142 29.14 24.20 6.82
CA GLY A 142 30.40 24.35 7.55
C GLY A 142 30.40 23.48 8.82
N THR A 143 29.28 23.49 9.53
CA THR A 143 29.05 22.63 10.70
C THR A 143 29.11 21.15 10.32
N LEU A 144 28.43 20.76 9.23
CA LEU A 144 28.43 19.39 8.72
C LEU A 144 29.84 18.88 8.42
N VAL A 145 30.66 19.68 7.74
CA VAL A 145 32.05 19.32 7.41
C VAL A 145 32.90 19.16 8.67
N ARG A 146 32.79 20.09 9.63
CA ARG A 146 33.57 20.06 10.87
C ARG A 146 33.25 18.81 11.69
N ASP A 147 31.98 18.42 11.72
CA ASP A 147 31.49 17.37 12.60
C ASP A 147 31.40 16.00 11.89
N TRP A 148 31.76 15.92 10.60
CA TRP A 148 31.60 14.74 9.77
C TRP A 148 32.30 13.50 10.31
N THR A 149 33.60 13.62 10.56
CA THR A 149 34.41 12.49 11.02
C THR A 149 34.08 12.08 12.45
N THR A 150 33.51 12.96 13.26
CA THR A 150 33.18 12.67 14.65
C THR A 150 31.81 12.03 14.81
N HIS A 151 30.82 12.43 14.00
CA HIS A 151 29.43 12.01 14.21
C HIS A 151 28.80 11.21 13.06
N PHE A 152 29.27 11.40 11.82
CA PHE A 152 28.54 10.90 10.64
C PHE A 152 29.29 9.83 9.84
N ALA A 153 30.62 9.89 9.79
CA ALA A 153 31.44 9.03 8.94
C ALA A 153 31.34 7.53 9.28
N TYR A 154 30.94 7.22 10.51
CA TYR A 154 30.84 5.85 11.03
C TYR A 154 29.40 5.35 11.16
N LEU A 155 28.41 6.14 10.71
CA LEU A 155 27.02 5.70 10.70
C LEU A 155 26.82 4.72 9.55
N ASP A 156 26.23 3.56 9.87
CA ASP A 156 25.81 2.58 8.86
C ASP A 156 24.47 2.98 8.19
N GLN A 157 23.77 3.97 8.74
CA GLN A 157 22.50 4.46 8.24
C GLN A 157 22.66 5.33 6.99
N THR A 158 21.58 5.43 6.22
CA THR A 158 21.54 6.29 5.05
C THR A 158 21.30 7.75 5.45
N LEU A 159 22.18 8.63 4.98
CA LEU A 159 22.19 10.07 5.28
C LEU A 159 21.64 10.84 4.09
N LEU A 160 20.71 11.75 4.34
CA LEU A 160 20.14 12.64 3.35
C LEU A 160 20.82 14.01 3.43
N VAL A 161 21.44 14.44 2.35
CA VAL A 161 22.17 15.73 2.24
C VAL A 161 21.74 16.49 0.99
N THR A 162 21.95 17.80 0.98
CA THR A 162 21.78 18.64 -0.22
C THR A 162 22.95 18.45 -1.19
N GLY A 163 22.73 18.79 -2.47
CA GLY A 163 23.80 18.80 -3.47
C GLY A 163 25.00 19.66 -3.10
N GLU A 164 24.79 20.81 -2.45
CA GLU A 164 25.87 21.70 -2.02
C GLU A 164 26.67 21.15 -0.84
N GLN A 165 25.99 20.52 0.13
CA GLN A 165 26.67 19.80 1.22
C GLN A 165 27.52 18.66 0.66
N HIS A 166 26.97 17.83 -0.23
CA HIS A 166 27.70 16.72 -0.84
C HIS A 166 28.93 17.17 -1.64
N LYS A 167 28.82 18.23 -2.45
CA LYS A 167 29.96 18.83 -3.16
C LYS A 167 31.06 19.26 -2.19
N LEU A 168 30.68 19.86 -1.07
CA LEU A 168 31.64 20.34 -0.07
C LEU A 168 32.33 19.18 0.66
N LEU A 169 31.59 18.13 1.02
CA LEU A 169 32.14 16.91 1.62
C LEU A 169 33.15 16.24 0.68
N LYS A 170 32.79 16.09 -0.61
CA LYS A 170 33.71 15.59 -1.66
C LYS A 170 34.97 16.46 -1.80
N LYS A 171 34.80 17.79 -1.85
CA LYS A 171 35.93 18.74 -1.94
C LYS A 171 36.89 18.64 -0.74
N LYS A 172 36.38 18.25 0.43
CA LYS A 172 37.18 18.08 1.65
C LYS A 172 37.77 16.68 1.79
N HIS A 173 37.62 15.81 0.79
CA HIS A 173 38.09 14.43 0.79
C HIS A 173 37.59 13.63 2.01
N LEU A 174 36.40 13.95 2.51
CA LEU A 174 35.80 13.23 3.60
C LEU A 174 35.29 11.88 3.09
N SER A 175 35.73 10.80 3.73
CA SER A 175 35.31 9.44 3.40
C SER A 175 33.87 9.20 3.84
N PHE A 176 33.13 8.48 3.00
CA PHE A 176 31.82 7.94 3.31
C PHE A 176 31.69 6.56 2.67
N ALA A 177 31.00 5.65 3.35
CA ALA A 177 30.63 4.38 2.74
C ALA A 177 29.69 4.67 1.56
N LEU A 178 29.96 4.06 0.39
CA LEU A 178 29.22 4.27 -0.87
C LEU A 178 27.70 4.04 -0.77
N ARG A 179 27.20 3.41 0.31
CA ARG A 179 25.79 3.11 0.51
C ARG A 179 25.02 4.13 1.38
N ASN A 180 25.69 5.14 1.93
CA ASN A 180 25.11 5.90 3.06
C ASN A 180 24.77 7.35 2.73
N ILE A 181 24.76 7.78 1.46
CA ILE A 181 24.39 9.18 1.13
C ILE A 181 23.37 9.23 -0.01
N LEU A 182 22.22 9.83 0.26
CA LEU A 182 21.23 10.26 -0.73
C LEU A 182 21.32 11.78 -0.90
N ILE A 183 21.45 12.21 -2.16
CA ILE A 183 21.65 13.62 -2.48
C ILE A 183 20.34 14.22 -2.95
N VAL A 184 19.76 15.12 -2.18
CA VAL A 184 18.54 15.86 -2.57
C VAL A 184 18.89 16.83 -3.70
N THR A 185 18.25 16.62 -4.85
CA THR A 185 18.41 17.45 -6.06
C THR A 185 17.20 18.34 -6.32
N GLY A 186 16.07 18.04 -5.71
CA GLY A 186 14.87 18.87 -5.79
C GLY A 186 13.87 18.55 -4.70
N GLN A 187 13.14 19.58 -4.26
CA GLN A 187 12.02 19.46 -3.34
C GLN A 187 10.83 20.20 -3.92
N ARG A 188 9.66 19.56 -3.88
CA ARG A 188 8.40 20.18 -4.34
C ARG A 188 7.28 19.77 -3.40
N ALA A 189 6.34 20.69 -3.14
CA ALA A 189 5.11 20.35 -2.45
C ALA A 189 4.43 19.18 -3.19
N SER A 190 4.03 18.16 -2.44
CA SER A 190 3.35 17.00 -3.01
C SER A 190 1.84 17.22 -2.99
N THR A 191 1.14 16.73 -4.02
CA THR A 191 -0.33 16.68 -4.02
C THR A 191 -0.89 15.49 -3.24
N VAL A 192 0.01 14.60 -2.79
CA VAL A 192 -0.30 13.28 -2.24
C VAL A 192 0.32 13.05 -0.85
N GLY A 193 1.36 13.81 -0.53
CA GLY A 193 2.01 13.90 0.77
C GLY A 193 2.31 15.37 1.08
N GLU A 194 3.15 15.63 2.07
CA GLU A 194 3.56 17.02 2.35
C GLU A 194 4.62 17.48 1.34
N LEU A 195 5.62 16.62 1.09
CA LEU A 195 6.76 16.95 0.28
C LEU A 195 7.12 15.77 -0.63
N SER A 196 7.47 16.07 -1.88
CA SER A 196 8.15 15.14 -2.77
C SER A 196 9.61 15.54 -2.84
N MET A 197 10.50 14.60 -2.55
CA MET A 197 11.94 14.78 -2.67
C MET A 197 12.47 13.98 -3.84
N GLN A 198 13.12 14.66 -4.76
CA GLN A 198 13.92 14.04 -5.79
C GLN A 198 15.35 13.93 -5.26
N PHE A 199 15.92 12.74 -5.40
CA PHE A 199 17.27 12.48 -4.96
C PHE A 199 18.02 11.61 -5.96
N VAL A 200 19.34 11.69 -5.86
CA VAL A 200 20.27 10.88 -6.65
C VAL A 200 21.09 10.06 -5.66
N ASP A 201 21.15 8.75 -5.87
CA ASP A 201 22.02 7.89 -5.09
C ASP A 201 23.48 7.97 -5.58
N ALA A 202 24.42 7.40 -4.83
CA ALA A 202 25.84 7.47 -5.14
C ALA A 202 26.23 6.85 -6.51
N ILE A 203 25.32 6.11 -7.15
CA ILE A 203 25.48 5.48 -8.47
C ILE A 203 24.74 6.29 -9.57
N ASP A 204 24.38 7.53 -9.27
CA ASP A 204 23.68 8.46 -10.17
C ASP A 204 22.30 7.96 -10.66
N THR A 205 21.65 7.04 -9.93
CA THR A 205 20.25 6.69 -10.24
C THR A 205 19.31 7.71 -9.63
N THR A 206 18.49 8.34 -10.48
CA THR A 206 17.46 9.27 -10.01
C THR A 206 16.34 8.48 -9.37
N ARG A 207 16.07 8.77 -8.10
CA ARG A 207 14.98 8.18 -7.33
C ARG A 207 14.07 9.29 -6.79
N PHE A 208 12.83 8.91 -6.49
CA PHE A 208 11.83 9.78 -5.92
C PHE A 208 11.39 9.21 -4.57
N LEU A 209 11.35 10.07 -3.56
CA LEU A 209 10.87 9.75 -2.22
C LEU A 209 9.73 10.69 -1.90
N VAL A 210 8.58 10.14 -1.54
CA VAL A 210 7.45 10.95 -1.09
C VAL A 210 7.44 10.99 0.42
N LEU A 211 7.59 12.17 1.01
CA LEU A 211 7.49 12.38 2.44
C LEU A 211 6.03 12.59 2.86
N THR A 212 5.63 11.88 3.89
CA THR A 212 4.32 12.02 4.53
C THR A 212 4.46 12.05 6.06
N HIS A 213 3.60 12.80 6.72
CA HIS A 213 3.47 12.79 8.20
C HIS A 213 2.38 11.82 8.67
N GLY A 214 1.71 11.12 7.75
CA GLY A 214 0.45 10.47 8.05
C GLY A 214 0.28 9.12 7.36
N ASP A 215 -0.96 8.89 6.91
CA ASP A 215 -1.40 7.63 6.37
C ASP A 215 -0.64 7.23 5.08
N VAL A 216 0.22 6.21 5.23
CA VAL A 216 1.03 5.63 4.15
C VAL A 216 0.14 5.08 3.04
N LEU A 217 -0.95 4.39 3.39
CA LEU A 217 -1.88 3.82 2.43
C LEU A 217 -2.54 4.92 1.60
N ARG A 218 -3.04 5.96 2.26
CA ARG A 218 -3.65 7.12 1.58
C ARG A 218 -2.68 7.77 0.60
N SER A 219 -1.43 7.95 1.01
CA SER A 219 -0.37 8.51 0.17
C SER A 219 -0.13 7.59 -1.04
N CYS A 220 -0.03 6.29 -0.82
CA CYS A 220 0.13 5.30 -1.89
C CYS A 220 -1.06 5.27 -2.86
N GLN A 221 -2.29 5.34 -2.35
CA GLN A 221 -3.52 5.39 -3.15
C GLN A 221 -3.57 6.64 -4.01
N ALA A 222 -3.13 7.81 -3.53
CA ALA A 222 -3.16 8.99 -4.38
C ALA A 222 -2.08 8.97 -5.47
N LEU A 223 -0.91 8.36 -5.22
CA LEU A 223 0.15 8.18 -6.22
C LEU A 223 -0.28 7.23 -7.34
N THR A 224 -0.97 6.15 -6.97
CA THR A 224 -1.46 5.13 -7.92
C THR A 224 -2.87 5.40 -8.41
N GLN A 225 -3.51 6.49 -7.96
CA GLN A 225 -4.93 6.76 -8.20
C GLN A 225 -5.87 5.60 -7.76
N GLY A 226 -5.44 4.79 -6.79
CA GLY A 226 -6.19 3.66 -6.25
C GLY A 226 -6.07 2.38 -7.08
N THR A 227 -5.27 2.33 -8.15
CA THR A 227 -5.16 1.13 -8.99
C THR A 227 -4.44 -0.04 -8.33
N MET A 228 -3.69 0.22 -7.26
CA MET A 228 -2.96 -0.83 -6.52
C MET A 228 -3.86 -1.66 -5.61
N ILE A 229 -5.04 -1.15 -5.26
CA ILE A 229 -6.05 -1.90 -4.52
C ILE A 229 -6.95 -2.60 -5.52
N SER A 230 -7.14 -3.90 -5.36
CA SER A 230 -8.00 -4.69 -6.25
C SER A 230 -9.43 -4.14 -6.27
N THR A 231 -10.25 -4.54 -7.24
CA THR A 231 -11.70 -4.26 -7.22
C THR A 231 -12.42 -5.11 -6.16
N PRO A 232 -13.57 -4.68 -5.62
CA PRO A 232 -14.33 -5.47 -4.65
C PRO A 232 -14.52 -6.92 -5.05
N THR A 233 -14.40 -7.80 -4.06
CA THR A 233 -14.52 -9.25 -4.25
C THR A 233 -15.97 -9.70 -4.17
N GLU A 234 -16.86 -8.84 -3.67
CA GLU A 234 -18.27 -9.17 -3.48
C GLU A 234 -19.20 -8.02 -3.91
N PRO A 235 -20.44 -8.35 -4.35
CA PRO A 235 -21.44 -7.34 -4.68
C PRO A 235 -21.97 -6.65 -3.44
N TYR A 236 -22.29 -5.36 -3.58
CA TYR A 236 -22.84 -4.57 -2.49
C TYR A 236 -24.18 -5.11 -2.00
N SER A 237 -24.30 -5.28 -0.69
CA SER A 237 -25.56 -5.53 -0.01
C SER A 237 -25.61 -4.71 1.28
N ARG A 238 -26.73 -4.02 1.52
CA ARG A 238 -26.94 -3.26 2.76
C ARG A 238 -27.00 -4.15 4.00
N GLU A 239 -27.43 -5.39 3.84
CA GLU A 239 -27.69 -6.30 4.96
C GLU A 239 -26.42 -6.96 5.50
N SER A 240 -25.33 -6.92 4.74
CA SER A 240 -24.09 -7.65 5.02
C SER A 240 -23.01 -6.83 5.74
N ILE A 241 -23.22 -5.53 5.99
CA ILE A 241 -22.20 -4.59 6.51
C ILE A 241 -21.92 -4.76 8.03
N LYS A 242 -22.17 -5.93 8.61
CA LYS A 242 -22.06 -6.15 10.07
C LYS A 242 -20.65 -6.47 10.55
N SER A 243 -19.75 -6.92 9.67
CA SER A 243 -18.35 -7.24 10.02
C SER A 243 -17.35 -6.44 9.18
N GLN A 244 -16.15 -6.22 9.74
CA GLN A 244 -15.05 -5.57 9.01
C GLN A 244 -14.54 -6.42 7.84
N VAL A 245 -14.57 -7.74 7.97
CA VAL A 245 -14.24 -8.68 6.89
C VAL A 245 -15.13 -8.41 5.68
N LYS A 246 -16.45 -8.39 5.88
CA LYS A 246 -17.40 -8.12 4.80
C LYS A 246 -17.25 -6.70 4.26
N LEU A 247 -17.04 -5.73 5.15
CA LEU A 247 -16.82 -4.34 4.78
C LEU A 247 -15.65 -4.19 3.77
N VAL A 248 -14.50 -4.81 4.05
CA VAL A 248 -13.31 -4.77 3.19
C VAL A 248 -13.58 -5.34 1.80
N SER A 249 -14.33 -6.45 1.72
CA SER A 249 -14.71 -7.10 0.47
C SER A 249 -15.62 -6.25 -0.42
N LEU A 250 -16.42 -5.35 0.19
CA LEU A 250 -17.37 -4.48 -0.50
C LEU A 250 -16.78 -3.12 -0.89
N LEU A 251 -15.75 -2.66 -0.19
CA LEU A 251 -15.27 -1.29 -0.32
C LEU A 251 -14.55 -1.06 -1.67
N PRO A 252 -14.88 0.02 -2.41
CA PRO A 252 -14.12 0.54 -3.54
C PRO A 252 -12.61 0.55 -3.33
N ALA A 253 -11.86 0.41 -4.43
CA ALA A 253 -10.41 0.60 -4.44
C ALA A 253 -9.97 2.02 -4.03
N ASP A 254 -10.81 3.04 -4.25
CA ASP A 254 -10.53 4.42 -3.82
C ASP A 254 -11.08 4.76 -2.43
N ALA A 255 -11.59 3.78 -1.69
CA ALA A 255 -12.04 3.97 -0.31
C ALA A 255 -10.86 4.19 0.65
N ASP A 256 -11.13 4.90 1.75
CA ASP A 256 -10.20 5.00 2.88
C ASP A 256 -10.32 3.76 3.77
N PHE A 257 -9.44 2.78 3.57
CA PHE A 257 -9.45 1.54 4.34
C PHE A 257 -8.99 1.75 5.80
N ASN A 258 -8.24 2.81 6.13
CA ASN A 258 -7.84 3.09 7.51
C ASN A 258 -8.98 3.62 8.38
N GLN A 259 -10.16 3.88 7.80
CA GLN A 259 -11.33 4.37 8.52
C GLN A 259 -12.51 3.38 8.51
N LEU A 260 -12.24 2.07 8.61
CA LEU A 260 -13.27 1.02 8.55
C LEU A 260 -14.51 1.28 9.42
N LYS A 261 -14.35 1.81 10.63
CA LYS A 261 -15.51 2.15 11.49
C LYS A 261 -16.42 3.21 10.87
N GLN A 262 -15.82 4.27 10.31
CA GLN A 262 -16.58 5.32 9.62
C GLN A 262 -17.18 4.79 8.31
N GLN A 263 -16.42 3.96 7.58
CA GLN A 263 -16.90 3.30 6.37
C GLN A 263 -18.15 2.46 6.63
N GLN A 264 -18.18 1.70 7.73
CA GLN A 264 -19.32 0.89 8.12
C GLN A 264 -20.59 1.73 8.28
N SER A 265 -20.47 2.89 8.95
CA SER A 265 -21.58 3.83 9.10
C SER A 265 -22.05 4.39 7.76
N LEU A 266 -21.14 4.82 6.89
CA LEU A 266 -21.48 5.40 5.59
C LEU A 266 -22.11 4.37 4.63
N LEU A 267 -21.57 3.16 4.58
CA LEU A 267 -22.02 2.11 3.66
C LEU A 267 -23.44 1.67 3.94
N SER A 268 -23.90 1.74 5.20
CA SER A 268 -25.31 1.49 5.55
C SER A 268 -26.28 2.41 4.82
N THR A 269 -25.82 3.61 4.42
CA THR A 269 -26.57 4.62 3.67
C THR A 269 -26.25 4.64 2.18
N GLY A 270 -25.52 3.64 1.66
CA GLY A 270 -25.09 3.59 0.27
C GLY A 270 -24.02 4.64 -0.06
N ARG A 271 -23.20 5.03 0.91
CA ARG A 271 -22.10 6.00 0.73
C ARG A 271 -20.80 5.42 1.27
N TYR A 272 -19.67 6.02 0.93
CA TYR A 272 -18.39 5.63 1.51
C TYR A 272 -17.43 6.83 1.53
N LEU A 273 -16.39 6.75 2.35
CA LEU A 273 -15.33 7.75 2.43
C LEU A 273 -14.21 7.38 1.46
N THR A 274 -13.83 8.30 0.57
CA THR A 274 -12.68 8.10 -0.30
C THR A 274 -11.38 8.40 0.45
N TYR A 275 -10.24 7.90 -0.05
CA TYR A 275 -8.92 8.22 0.52
C TYR A 275 -8.61 9.73 0.51
N ARG A 276 -9.32 10.54 -0.30
CA ARG A 276 -9.18 12.00 -0.34
C ARG A 276 -9.97 12.73 0.74
N GLY A 277 -10.79 12.01 1.50
CA GLY A 277 -11.70 12.59 2.49
C GLY A 277 -13.07 12.97 1.94
N ASP A 278 -13.32 12.77 0.64
CA ASP A 278 -14.63 13.01 0.04
C ASP A 278 -15.62 11.88 0.38
N ILE A 279 -16.89 12.21 0.62
CA ILE A 279 -17.96 11.22 0.73
C ILE A 279 -18.54 10.97 -0.68
N ALA A 280 -18.40 9.74 -1.17
CA ALA A 280 -18.93 9.30 -2.44
C ALA A 280 -20.20 8.46 -2.27
N THR A 281 -21.02 8.39 -3.33
CA THR A 281 -22.22 7.54 -3.35
C THR A 281 -21.88 6.22 -4.03
N LEU A 282 -22.23 5.13 -3.39
CA LEU A 282 -22.13 3.79 -3.95
C LEU A 282 -23.33 3.57 -4.88
N ILE A 283 -23.09 3.42 -6.18
CA ILE A 283 -24.16 3.10 -7.14
C ILE A 283 -23.90 1.70 -7.68
N ASP A 284 -24.74 0.77 -7.27
CA ASP A 284 -24.81 -0.56 -7.87
C ASP A 284 -25.60 -0.47 -9.19
N ARG A 285 -24.87 -0.36 -10.31
CA ARG A 285 -25.49 -0.34 -11.65
C ARG A 285 -25.95 -1.72 -12.12
N CYS A 286 -25.62 -2.80 -11.39
CA CYS A 286 -26.08 -4.15 -11.71
C CYS A 286 -27.52 -4.38 -11.22
N SER A 287 -27.96 -3.69 -10.17
CA SER A 287 -29.30 -3.85 -9.57
C SER A 287 -30.31 -2.75 -9.95
N ALA A 288 -29.89 -1.70 -10.67
CA ALA A 288 -30.80 -0.74 -11.29
C ALA A 288 -31.34 -1.33 -12.61
N GLY A 289 -32.53 -1.96 -12.55
CA GLY A 289 -33.20 -2.65 -13.67
C GLY A 289 -33.50 -1.77 -14.89
N GLN A 290 -32.49 -1.44 -15.68
CA GLN A 290 -32.62 -0.83 -17.00
C GLN A 290 -31.98 -1.76 -18.05
N GLY A 291 -32.88 -2.42 -18.79
CA GLY A 291 -32.75 -2.99 -20.14
C GLY A 291 -31.38 -3.45 -20.63
N GLN A 292 -31.21 -4.77 -20.71
CA GLN A 292 -30.57 -5.59 -21.77
C GLN A 292 -29.27 -5.15 -22.51
N SER A 293 -28.61 -4.02 -22.21
CA SER A 293 -27.30 -3.68 -22.78
C SER A 293 -26.17 -3.57 -21.74
N ASN A 294 -26.42 -3.92 -20.47
CA ASN A 294 -25.51 -3.58 -19.37
C ASN A 294 -24.47 -4.66 -19.01
N GLN A 295 -24.42 -5.81 -19.68
CA GLN A 295 -23.31 -6.76 -19.47
C GLN A 295 -21.94 -6.15 -19.81
N ALA A 296 -21.88 -5.22 -20.77
CA ALA A 296 -20.65 -4.47 -21.06
C ALA A 296 -20.31 -3.43 -19.98
N LEU A 297 -21.31 -2.88 -19.29
CA LEU A 297 -21.16 -1.85 -18.25
C LEU A 297 -20.68 -2.40 -16.90
N CYS A 298 -20.93 -3.69 -16.63
CA CYS A 298 -20.33 -4.39 -15.48
C CYS A 298 -18.82 -4.64 -15.64
N HIS A 299 -18.29 -4.45 -16.85
CA HIS A 299 -16.91 -4.75 -17.23
C HIS A 299 -16.12 -3.53 -17.76
N SER A 300 -16.73 -2.36 -17.89
CA SER A 300 -16.05 -1.16 -18.42
C SER A 300 -15.46 -0.28 -17.31
N LYS A 301 -14.16 0.04 -17.41
CA LYS A 301 -13.53 1.13 -16.65
C LYS A 301 -14.28 2.45 -16.96
N ALA A 302 -14.66 3.19 -15.93
CA ALA A 302 -15.36 4.46 -16.08
C ALA A 302 -14.44 5.49 -16.78
N ASP A 303 -14.95 6.12 -17.83
CA ASP A 303 -14.30 7.22 -18.53
C ASP A 303 -14.54 8.54 -17.78
N ASP A 304 -13.47 9.28 -17.49
CA ASP A 304 -13.34 10.29 -16.43
C ASP A 304 -13.93 11.68 -16.80
N SER A 305 -14.66 11.78 -17.91
CA SER A 305 -14.95 13.09 -18.54
C SER A 305 -16.24 13.78 -18.05
N SER A 306 -17.16 13.11 -17.34
CA SER A 306 -18.42 13.73 -16.87
C SER A 306 -18.56 13.86 -15.33
N ALA A 307 -17.59 13.36 -14.55
CA ALA A 307 -17.73 13.15 -13.10
C ALA A 307 -17.46 14.37 -12.20
N ARG A 308 -17.37 15.59 -12.74
CA ARG A 308 -16.97 16.79 -11.97
C ARG A 308 -17.99 17.32 -10.94
N LYS A 309 -19.17 16.71 -10.77
CA LYS A 309 -20.15 17.20 -9.76
C LYS A 309 -20.68 16.19 -8.74
N LYS A 310 -20.54 14.88 -8.96
CA LYS A 310 -20.76 13.82 -7.94
C LYS A 310 -19.92 12.62 -8.38
N LYS A 311 -18.88 12.25 -7.63
CA LYS A 311 -18.02 11.12 -7.95
C LYS A 311 -18.83 9.83 -7.76
N VAL A 312 -19.24 9.21 -8.86
CA VAL A 312 -19.99 7.95 -8.90
C VAL A 312 -19.00 6.85 -9.28
N ILE A 313 -18.82 5.86 -8.42
CA ILE A 313 -17.93 4.72 -8.68
C ILE A 313 -18.77 3.44 -8.72
N VAL A 314 -18.54 2.66 -9.77
CA VAL A 314 -19.36 1.52 -10.22
C VAL A 314 -18.70 0.21 -9.80
N PHE A 315 -19.50 -0.75 -9.31
CA PHE A 315 -19.05 -2.11 -8.98
C PHE A 315 -19.70 -3.16 -9.87
N GLY A 316 -18.89 -4.10 -10.34
CA GLY A 316 -19.33 -5.38 -10.89
C GLY A 316 -18.41 -6.47 -10.34
N GLY A 317 -18.91 -7.27 -9.40
CA GLY A 317 -18.28 -8.54 -9.02
C GLY A 317 -18.56 -9.61 -10.09
N LYS A 318 -17.71 -10.63 -10.19
CA LYS A 318 -17.95 -11.79 -11.07
C LYS A 318 -19.30 -12.42 -10.75
N HIS A 319 -20.18 -12.54 -11.74
CA HIS A 319 -21.22 -13.57 -11.71
C HIS A 319 -20.54 -14.92 -11.93
N GLY A 320 -20.61 -15.79 -10.92
CA GLY A 320 -20.36 -17.21 -11.14
C GLY A 320 -21.37 -17.77 -12.13
N ALA A 321 -20.87 -18.56 -13.07
CA ALA A 321 -21.68 -19.56 -13.77
C ALA A 321 -21.83 -20.79 -12.87
#